data_AF-A0A9Q1CAV0-F1
#
_entry.id   AF-A0A9Q1CAV0-F1
#
_cell.length_a   1.000
_cell.length_b   1.000
_cell.length_c   1.000
_cell.angle_alpha   90.00
_cell.angle_beta   90.00
_cell.angle_gamma   90.00
#
_symmetry.space_group_name_H-M   'P 1'
#
loop_
_entity.id
_entity.type
_entity.pdbx_description
1 polymer ?
#
loop_
_entity_poly.entity_id
_entity_poly.type
_entity_poly.pdbx_seq_one_letter_code
_entity_poly.pdbx_strand_id
1 'polypeptide(L)'
;MNTVQLLQTIKSDSIVRNYFHGVFPSDCLPRERFPFPRAFIANTDKADKPGSHWVAMYFDDNGADFFDSFGRTPEECSPYFEHFLKKHSNIIQWNKKRLQGYMSTVCGQYCLFFLLHRCRNLSMNTIIGKFTDDPSFNDSLVNDFITKRYSLDLKVSDHEYIVLQIARKLTDKYY
;
A
#
# COMPACT_ATOMS: atom_id res chain seq x y z
N MET A 1 -3.15 -4.82 -8.88
CA MET A 1 -4.51 -4.99 -8.32
C MET A 1 -5.29 -3.68 -8.39
N ASN A 2 -6.61 -3.75 -8.60
CA ASN A 2 -7.52 -2.60 -8.50
C ASN A 2 -8.24 -2.54 -7.14
N THR A 3 -9.02 -1.48 -6.90
CA THR A 3 -9.77 -1.25 -5.66
C THR A 3 -10.68 -2.43 -5.27
N VAL A 4 -11.42 -2.99 -6.23
CA VAL A 4 -12.35 -4.10 -5.98
C VAL A 4 -11.61 -5.35 -5.54
N GLN A 5 -10.51 -5.69 -6.24
CA GLN A 5 -9.66 -6.82 -5.89
C GLN A 5 -9.07 -6.66 -4.49
N LEU A 6 -8.54 -5.47 -4.14
CA LEU A 6 -8.01 -5.21 -2.81
C LEU A 6 -9.06 -5.39 -1.72
N LEU A 7 -10.25 -4.81 -1.91
CA LEU A 7 -11.37 -4.92 -0.96
C LEU A 7 -11.84 -6.36 -0.76
N GLN A 8 -12.02 -7.12 -1.85
CA GLN A 8 -12.47 -8.51 -1.77
C GLN A 8 -11.43 -9.39 -1.08
N THR A 9 -10.16 -9.26 -1.48
CA THR A 9 -9.07 -10.05 -0.91
C THR A 9 -8.92 -9.79 0.58
N ILE A 10 -8.83 -8.53 1.01
CA ILE A 10 -8.55 -8.22 2.42
C ILE A 10 -9.74 -8.56 3.34
N LYS A 11 -10.97 -8.38 2.88
CA LYS A 11 -12.19 -8.72 3.65
C LYS A 11 -12.38 -10.23 3.82
N SER A 12 -11.77 -11.05 2.96
CA SER A 12 -11.80 -12.51 3.10
C SER A 12 -10.88 -13.02 4.22
N ASP A 13 -9.90 -12.23 4.67
CA ASP A 13 -9.04 -12.63 5.79
C ASP A 13 -9.73 -12.39 7.14
N SER A 14 -9.86 -13.46 7.93
CA SER A 14 -10.64 -13.45 9.18
C SER A 14 -10.12 -12.50 10.25
N ILE A 15 -8.83 -12.13 10.20
CA ILE A 15 -8.19 -11.22 11.16
C ILE A 15 -8.22 -9.80 10.62
N VAL A 16 -7.67 -9.58 9.41
CA VAL A 16 -7.51 -8.23 8.87
C VAL A 16 -8.86 -7.52 8.66
N ARG A 17 -9.92 -8.28 8.31
CA ARG A 17 -11.27 -7.70 8.12
C ARG A 17 -11.82 -6.97 9.34
N ASN A 18 -11.36 -7.28 10.56
CA ASN A 18 -11.86 -6.65 11.78
C ASN A 18 -11.24 -5.27 12.02
N TYR A 19 -10.10 -5.00 11.40
CA TYR A 19 -9.35 -3.74 11.54
C TYR A 19 -9.38 -2.90 10.26
N PHE A 20 -9.78 -3.49 9.13
CA PHE A 20 -9.72 -2.83 7.83
C PHE A 20 -10.96 -2.00 7.52
N HIS A 21 -10.77 -0.70 7.30
CA HIS A 21 -11.89 0.25 7.12
C HIS A 21 -12.09 0.73 5.69
N GLY A 22 -11.18 0.41 4.77
CA GLY A 22 -11.44 0.66 3.34
C GLY A 22 -10.22 1.00 2.50
N VAL A 23 -10.53 1.21 1.23
CA VAL A 23 -9.60 1.67 0.19
C VAL A 23 -10.03 3.08 -0.23
N PHE A 24 -9.13 4.05 -0.19
CA PHE A 24 -9.45 5.47 -0.41
C PHE A 24 -8.51 6.13 -1.41
N PRO A 25 -8.97 7.08 -2.23
CA PRO A 25 -8.09 8.06 -2.87
C PRO A 25 -7.39 8.96 -1.85
N SER A 26 -6.29 9.62 -2.23
CA SER A 26 -5.49 10.37 -1.26
C SER A 26 -6.22 11.54 -0.60
N ASP A 27 -7.10 12.21 -1.34
CA ASP A 27 -7.90 13.34 -0.87
C ASP A 27 -9.22 12.94 -0.19
N CYS A 28 -9.52 11.65 -0.15
CA CYS A 28 -10.78 11.08 0.35
C CYS A 28 -10.59 10.15 1.55
N LEU A 29 -9.47 10.29 2.29
CA LEU A 29 -9.24 9.57 3.54
C LEU A 29 -10.33 9.90 4.58
N PRO A 30 -10.75 8.92 5.40
CA PRO A 30 -11.91 9.08 6.26
C PRO A 30 -11.67 10.11 7.36
N ARG A 31 -12.65 10.99 7.59
CA ARG A 31 -12.59 11.98 8.68
C ARG A 31 -12.95 11.39 10.04
N GLU A 32 -13.66 10.27 10.03
CA GLU A 32 -14.12 9.55 11.21
C GLU A 32 -12.95 8.93 11.99
N ARG A 33 -13.12 8.83 13.30
CA ARG A 33 -12.15 8.13 14.17
C ARG A 33 -12.65 6.71 14.40
N PHE A 34 -11.98 5.76 13.77
CA PHE A 34 -12.18 4.33 14.06
C PHE A 34 -11.39 3.90 15.30
N PRO A 35 -11.88 2.92 16.07
CA PRO A 35 -11.14 2.36 17.21
C PRO A 35 -9.79 1.76 16.76
N PHE A 36 -8.85 1.67 17.70
CA PHE A 36 -7.60 0.95 17.47
C PHE A 36 -7.78 -0.56 17.72
N PRO A 37 -7.04 -1.42 17.00
CA PRO A 37 -6.22 -1.08 15.84
C PRO A 37 -7.07 -0.89 14.57
N ARG A 38 -6.55 -0.10 13.62
CA ARG A 38 -7.23 0.19 12.35
C ARG A 38 -6.27 0.22 11.17
N ALA A 39 -6.75 -0.17 10.01
CA ALA A 39 -5.99 -0.29 8.78
C ALA A 39 -6.71 0.29 7.57
N PHE A 40 -5.94 0.87 6.66
CA PHE A 40 -6.41 1.46 5.41
C PHE A 40 -5.45 1.11 4.28
N ILE A 41 -5.98 1.07 3.07
CA ILE A 41 -5.17 1.17 1.85
C ILE A 41 -5.57 2.47 1.16
N ALA A 42 -4.62 3.19 0.59
CA ALA A 42 -4.91 4.41 -0.13
C ALA A 42 -4.20 4.45 -1.49
N ASN A 43 -4.85 5.04 -2.48
CA ASN A 43 -4.18 5.42 -3.72
C ASN A 43 -3.47 6.76 -3.52
N THR A 44 -2.27 6.92 -4.06
CA THR A 44 -1.56 8.21 -4.06
C THR A 44 -2.30 9.28 -4.86
N ASP A 45 -3.01 8.88 -5.90
CA ASP A 45 -3.80 9.79 -6.71
C ASP A 45 -5.10 10.21 -6.00
N LYS A 46 -5.60 11.38 -6.38
CA LYS A 46 -6.91 11.91 -5.98
C LYS A 46 -8.06 11.14 -6.62
N ALA A 47 -9.28 11.34 -6.10
CA ALA A 47 -10.48 10.65 -6.56
C ALA A 47 -10.83 10.89 -8.04
N ASP A 48 -10.45 12.05 -8.60
CA ASP A 48 -10.69 12.44 -9.99
C ASP A 48 -9.64 11.87 -10.97
N LYS A 49 -8.68 11.09 -10.47
CA LYS A 49 -7.57 10.53 -11.24
C LYS A 49 -7.67 9.01 -11.32
N PRO A 50 -7.08 8.40 -12.36
CA PRO A 50 -7.21 6.96 -12.62
C PRO A 50 -6.52 6.06 -11.57
N GLY A 51 -5.67 6.60 -10.71
CA GLY A 51 -4.85 5.83 -9.79
C GLY A 51 -3.47 5.53 -10.36
N SER A 52 -2.46 5.58 -9.49
CA SER A 52 -1.06 5.37 -9.88
C SER A 52 -0.30 4.44 -8.95
N HIS A 53 -0.59 4.46 -7.65
CA HIS A 53 0.14 3.67 -6.67
C HIS A 53 -0.66 3.42 -5.39
N TRP A 54 -0.46 2.26 -4.77
CA TRP A 54 -1.11 1.88 -3.52
C TRP A 54 -0.14 1.96 -2.35
N VAL A 55 -0.60 2.54 -1.23
CA VAL A 55 0.07 2.56 0.07
C VAL A 55 -0.83 1.97 1.14
N ALA A 56 -0.24 1.45 2.21
CA ALA A 56 -0.99 0.94 3.36
C ALA A 56 -0.71 1.78 4.61
N MET A 57 -1.72 1.95 5.44
CA MET A 57 -1.61 2.62 6.73
C MET A 57 -2.16 1.71 7.81
N TYR A 58 -1.46 1.60 8.93
CA TYR A 58 -1.91 0.88 10.11
C TYR A 58 -1.73 1.76 11.33
N PHE A 59 -2.71 1.76 12.23
CA PHE A 59 -2.64 2.51 13.47
C PHE A 59 -2.99 1.62 14.66
N ASP A 60 -2.27 1.78 15.75
CA ASP A 60 -2.58 1.21 17.06
C ASP A 60 -2.27 2.23 18.17
N ASP A 61 -2.32 1.79 19.42
CA ASP A 61 -2.07 2.64 20.59
C ASP A 61 -0.63 3.18 20.66
N ASN A 62 0.31 2.60 19.91
CA ASN A 62 1.71 3.02 19.91
C ASN A 62 2.03 4.03 18.79
N GLY A 63 1.17 4.12 17.77
CA GLY A 63 1.34 5.12 16.71
C GLY A 63 0.77 4.70 15.36
N ALA A 64 1.34 5.27 14.31
CA ALA A 64 0.95 5.05 12.93
C ALA A 64 2.13 4.52 12.12
N ASP A 65 1.87 3.44 11.39
CA ASP A 65 2.75 2.87 10.38
C ASP A 65 2.24 3.25 8.99
N PHE A 66 3.07 3.94 8.22
CA PHE A 66 2.86 4.20 6.80
C PHE A 66 3.78 3.31 5.97
N PHE A 67 3.20 2.47 5.12
CA PHE A 67 3.94 1.54 4.29
C PHE A 67 3.79 1.89 2.81
N ASP A 68 4.92 2.14 2.17
CA ASP A 68 5.04 2.34 0.72
C ASP A 68 6.11 1.37 0.18
N SER A 69 5.76 0.51 -0.77
CA SER A 69 6.71 -0.46 -1.34
C SER A 69 7.92 0.19 -2.04
N PHE A 70 7.85 1.48 -2.40
CA PHE A 70 9.00 2.24 -2.90
C PHE A 70 9.85 2.88 -1.81
N GLY A 71 9.40 2.87 -0.56
CA GLY A 71 10.12 3.42 0.59
C GLY A 71 10.10 4.95 0.69
N ARG A 72 9.11 5.61 0.07
CA ARG A 72 8.95 7.06 0.15
C ARG A 72 8.31 7.49 1.46
N THR A 73 8.54 8.73 1.84
CA THR A 73 7.85 9.35 2.96
C THR A 73 6.36 9.55 2.64
N PRO A 74 5.51 9.76 3.67
CA PRO A 74 4.10 10.11 3.43
C PRO A 74 3.94 11.37 2.58
N GLU A 75 4.75 12.40 2.83
CA GLU A 75 4.71 13.68 2.12
C GLU A 75 5.07 13.52 0.63
N GLU A 76 6.13 12.75 0.32
CA GLU A 76 6.53 12.41 -1.05
C GLU A 76 5.45 11.64 -1.82
N CYS A 77 4.61 10.88 -1.11
CA CYS A 77 3.49 10.17 -1.71
C CYS A 77 2.29 11.09 -1.93
N SER A 78 1.92 11.89 -0.93
CA SER A 78 0.85 12.88 -1.00
C SER A 78 0.80 13.75 0.26
N PRO A 79 0.65 15.08 0.15
CA PRO A 79 0.49 15.94 1.33
C PRO A 79 -0.76 15.59 2.17
N TYR A 80 -1.78 14.97 1.56
CA TYR A 80 -2.96 14.49 2.30
C TYR A 80 -2.62 13.36 3.26
N PHE A 81 -1.65 12.49 2.91
CA PHE A 81 -1.22 11.39 3.76
C PHE A 81 -0.48 11.88 4.98
N GLU A 82 0.45 12.82 4.80
CA GLU A 82 1.17 13.41 5.92
C GLU A 82 0.21 14.13 6.88
N HIS A 83 -0.70 14.94 6.36
CA HIS A 83 -1.71 15.61 7.18
C HIS A 83 -2.58 14.61 7.94
N PHE A 84 -3.04 13.56 7.26
CA PHE A 84 -3.86 12.51 7.87
C PHE A 84 -3.12 11.78 8.99
N LEU A 85 -1.87 11.36 8.77
CA LEU A 85 -1.08 10.68 9.80
C LEU A 85 -0.85 11.58 11.03
N LYS A 86 -0.42 12.84 10.82
CA LYS A 86 -0.17 13.81 11.90
C LYS A 86 -1.43 14.16 12.70
N LYS A 87 -2.60 14.12 12.06
CA LYS A 87 -3.89 14.34 12.73
C LYS A 87 -4.30 13.16 13.61
N HIS A 88 -3.84 11.95 13.29
CA HIS A 88 -4.29 10.71 13.92
C HIS A 88 -3.23 10.02 14.81
N SER A 89 -1.98 10.49 14.81
CA SER A 89 -0.90 9.99 15.67
C SER A 89 0.22 11.02 15.84
N ASN A 90 0.85 11.03 17.03
CA ASN A 90 2.09 11.78 17.29
C ASN A 90 3.35 10.99 16.92
N ILE A 91 3.25 9.65 16.85
CA ILE A 91 4.35 8.76 16.49
C ILE A 91 4.03 8.18 15.12
N ILE A 92 4.87 8.49 14.14
CA ILE A 92 4.68 8.08 12.75
C ILE A 92 5.96 7.37 12.29
N GLN A 93 5.82 6.14 11.83
CA GLN A 93 6.90 5.34 11.26
C GLN A 93 6.60 5.05 9.79
N TRP A 94 7.66 4.93 8.99
CA TRP A 94 7.55 4.50 7.61
C TRP A 94 8.77 3.69 7.20
N ASN A 95 8.59 2.82 6.21
CA ASN A 95 9.70 2.07 5.64
C ASN A 95 10.51 2.96 4.69
N LYS A 96 11.84 2.85 4.76
CA LYS A 96 12.76 3.63 3.91
C LYS A 96 13.38 2.80 2.78
N LYS A 97 13.31 1.47 2.89
CA LYS A 97 13.85 0.54 1.90
C LYS A 97 12.88 0.43 0.73
N ARG A 98 13.38 0.62 -0.50
CA ARG A 98 12.67 0.26 -1.72
C ARG A 98 12.61 -1.25 -1.86
N LEU A 99 11.41 -1.81 -1.80
CA LEU A 99 11.15 -3.24 -1.90
C LEU A 99 10.75 -3.66 -3.31
N GLN A 100 10.01 -2.79 -4.00
CA GLN A 100 9.42 -3.06 -5.31
C GLN A 100 10.25 -2.50 -6.47
N GLY A 101 10.27 -3.22 -7.60
CA GLY A 101 10.85 -2.73 -8.85
C GLY A 101 10.01 -1.61 -9.49
N TYR A 102 10.65 -0.60 -10.10
CA TYR A 102 9.93 0.57 -10.66
C TYR A 102 8.90 0.22 -11.75
N MET A 103 9.10 -0.88 -12.47
CA MET A 103 8.21 -1.32 -13.54
C MET A 103 7.19 -2.37 -13.07
N SER A 104 7.24 -2.75 -11.80
CA SER A 104 6.32 -3.73 -11.23
C SER A 104 4.98 -3.10 -10.89
N THR A 105 3.91 -3.88 -11.06
CA THR A 105 2.53 -3.42 -10.86
C THR A 105 1.91 -3.97 -9.56
N VAL A 106 2.74 -4.53 -8.69
CA VAL A 106 2.31 -5.32 -7.53
C VAL A 106 2.24 -4.55 -6.21
N CYS A 107 2.23 -3.21 -6.24
CA CYS A 107 2.16 -2.37 -5.02
C CYS A 107 0.91 -2.67 -4.17
N GLY A 108 -0.21 -3.04 -4.80
CA GLY A 108 -1.40 -3.51 -4.10
C GLY A 108 -1.16 -4.81 -3.32
N GLN A 109 -0.44 -5.77 -3.92
CA GLN A 109 -0.05 -7.02 -3.26
C GLN A 109 0.90 -6.75 -2.09
N TYR A 110 1.82 -5.79 -2.20
CA TYR A 110 2.65 -5.36 -1.07
C TYR A 110 1.83 -4.77 0.08
N CYS A 111 0.81 -3.94 -0.22
CA CYS A 111 -0.09 -3.41 0.80
C CYS A 111 -0.82 -4.54 1.54
N LEU A 112 -1.33 -5.53 0.81
CA LEU A 112 -1.95 -6.72 1.41
C LEU A 112 -0.95 -7.52 2.24
N PHE A 113 0.25 -7.77 1.72
CA PHE A 113 1.30 -8.48 2.44
C PHE A 113 1.63 -7.80 3.77
N PHE A 114 1.83 -6.47 3.73
CA PHE A 114 2.07 -5.68 4.93
C PHE A 114 0.93 -5.80 5.94
N LEU A 115 -0.31 -5.54 5.55
CA LEU A 115 -1.45 -5.56 6.47
C LEU A 115 -1.74 -6.97 7.02
N LEU A 116 -1.54 -8.02 6.23
CA LEU A 116 -1.71 -9.41 6.68
C LEU A 116 -0.75 -9.76 7.82
N HIS A 117 0.49 -9.27 7.76
CA HIS A 117 1.46 -9.50 8.83
C HIS A 117 1.28 -8.51 9.98
N ARG A 118 1.04 -7.23 9.68
CA ARG A 118 0.97 -6.18 10.69
C ARG A 118 -0.22 -6.34 11.64
N CYS A 119 -1.37 -6.75 11.10
CA CYS A 119 -2.56 -7.09 11.90
C CYS A 119 -2.39 -8.37 12.74
N ARG A 120 -1.33 -9.14 12.51
CA ARG A 120 -0.92 -10.30 13.32
C ARG A 120 0.25 -9.96 14.24
N ASN A 121 0.40 -8.67 14.60
CA ASN A 121 1.36 -8.13 15.54
C ASN A 121 2.84 -8.26 15.13
N LEU A 122 3.15 -8.41 13.84
CA LEU A 122 4.54 -8.28 13.37
C LEU A 122 4.88 -6.80 13.20
N SER A 123 6.03 -6.36 13.74
CA SER A 123 6.52 -5.00 13.57
C SER A 123 6.86 -4.70 12.11
N MET A 124 6.83 -3.43 11.70
CA MET A 124 7.24 -3.02 10.35
C MET A 124 8.65 -3.50 10.02
N ASN A 125 9.60 -3.38 10.95
CA ASN A 125 10.97 -3.86 10.76
C ASN A 125 11.05 -5.38 10.54
N THR A 126 10.27 -6.16 11.29
CA THR A 126 10.19 -7.62 11.09
C THR A 126 9.60 -7.97 9.72
N ILE A 127 8.62 -7.22 9.24
CA ILE A 127 8.01 -7.43 7.92
C ILE A 127 9.01 -7.06 6.82
N ILE A 128 9.66 -5.90 6.90
CA ILE A 128 10.68 -5.46 5.95
C ILE A 128 11.85 -6.45 5.90
N GLY A 129 12.25 -7.00 7.05
CA GLY A 129 13.33 -7.98 7.16
C GLY A 129 13.08 -9.30 6.43
N LYS A 130 11.88 -9.54 5.90
CA LYS A 130 11.57 -10.69 5.03
C LYS A 130 12.02 -10.50 3.59
N PHE A 131 12.37 -9.28 3.19
CA PHE A 131 12.72 -8.93 1.82
C PHE A 131 14.22 -8.86 1.59
N THR A 132 14.65 -9.29 0.40
CA THR A 132 16.03 -9.18 -0.06
C THR A 132 16.29 -7.77 -0.61
N ASP A 133 17.51 -7.52 -1.07
CA ASP A 133 17.85 -6.27 -1.77
C ASP A 133 17.53 -6.33 -3.27
N ASP A 134 17.07 -7.48 -3.80
CA ASP A 134 16.62 -7.65 -5.18
C ASP A 134 15.11 -7.39 -5.30
N PRO A 135 14.69 -6.26 -5.89
CA PRO A 135 13.28 -5.95 -6.00
C PRO A 135 12.51 -6.91 -6.91
N SER A 136 13.15 -7.50 -7.92
CA SER A 136 12.47 -8.41 -8.85
C SER A 136 12.11 -9.72 -8.15
N PHE A 137 13.03 -10.22 -7.32
CA PHE A 137 12.76 -11.35 -6.45
C PHE A 137 11.65 -11.05 -5.44
N ASN A 138 11.70 -9.89 -4.78
CA ASN A 138 10.67 -9.46 -3.83
C ASN A 138 9.28 -9.36 -4.50
N ASP A 139 9.21 -8.80 -5.72
CA ASP A 139 7.97 -8.67 -6.48
C ASP A 139 7.34 -10.03 -6.78
N SER A 140 8.18 -10.99 -7.15
CA SER A 140 7.76 -12.36 -7.42
C SER A 140 7.28 -13.04 -6.13
N LEU A 141 8.03 -12.90 -5.04
CA LEU A 141 7.69 -13.44 -3.72
C LEU A 141 6.33 -12.92 -3.23
N VAL A 142 6.11 -11.61 -3.31
CA VAL A 142 4.87 -10.98 -2.84
C VAL A 142 3.69 -11.34 -3.72
N ASN A 143 3.87 -11.34 -5.04
CA ASN A 143 2.82 -11.74 -5.95
C ASN A 143 2.40 -13.19 -5.69
N ASP A 144 3.36 -14.11 -5.63
CA ASP A 144 3.14 -15.52 -5.34
C ASP A 144 2.44 -15.75 -3.99
N PHE A 145 2.86 -15.01 -2.96
CA PHE A 145 2.25 -15.12 -1.63
C PHE A 145 0.76 -14.78 -1.68
N ILE A 146 0.39 -13.70 -2.37
CA ILE A 146 -1.00 -13.25 -2.46
C ILE A 146 -1.81 -14.14 -3.40
N THR A 147 -1.29 -14.46 -4.59
CA THR A 147 -2.01 -15.26 -5.60
C THR A 147 -2.26 -16.68 -5.09
N LYS A 148 -1.29 -17.33 -4.45
CA LYS A 148 -1.46 -18.67 -3.87
C LYS A 148 -2.45 -18.66 -2.70
N ARG A 149 -2.40 -17.63 -1.84
CA ARG A 149 -3.27 -17.53 -0.65
C ARG A 149 -4.74 -17.34 -1.01
N TYR A 150 -5.03 -16.60 -2.08
CA TYR A 150 -6.40 -16.22 -2.44
C TYR A 150 -6.85 -16.78 -3.80
N SER A 151 -6.08 -17.72 -4.36
CA SER A 151 -6.36 -18.36 -5.66
C SER A 151 -6.65 -17.34 -6.78
N LEU A 152 -5.81 -16.30 -6.87
CA LEU A 152 -5.93 -15.24 -7.87
C LEU A 152 -4.96 -15.47 -9.03
N ASP A 153 -5.36 -15.12 -10.25
CA ASP A 153 -4.46 -15.05 -11.42
C ASP A 153 -4.10 -13.57 -11.70
N LEU A 154 -2.93 -13.14 -11.22
CA LEU A 154 -2.43 -11.77 -11.35
C LEU A 154 -1.02 -11.78 -11.96
N LYS A 155 -0.84 -11.01 -13.03
CA LYS A 155 0.48 -10.81 -13.65
C LYS A 155 1.33 -9.83 -12.82
N VAL A 156 2.64 -10.08 -12.75
CA VAL A 156 3.60 -9.22 -12.05
C VAL A 156 3.86 -7.93 -12.84
N SER A 157 3.92 -8.03 -14.16
CA SER A 157 3.99 -6.91 -15.10
C SER A 157 2.73 -6.83 -15.96
N ASP A 158 2.20 -5.62 -16.09
CA ASP A 158 1.13 -5.30 -17.02
C ASP A 158 1.68 -4.23 -17.98
N HIS A 159 1.96 -4.65 -19.22
CA HIS A 159 2.61 -3.81 -20.22
C HIS A 159 1.78 -2.57 -20.56
N GLU A 160 0.45 -2.68 -20.66
CA GLU A 160 -0.41 -1.53 -20.94
C GLU A 160 -0.36 -0.52 -19.80
N TYR A 161 -0.44 -1.01 -18.56
CA TYR A 161 -0.31 -0.18 -17.38
C TYR A 161 1.05 0.52 -17.32
N ILE A 162 2.15 -0.19 -17.58
CA ILE A 162 3.51 0.37 -17.59
C ILE A 162 3.63 1.46 -18.66
N VAL A 163 3.14 1.20 -19.87
CA VAL A 163 3.14 2.19 -20.97
C VAL A 163 2.37 3.44 -20.56
N LEU A 164 1.20 3.29 -19.94
CA LEU A 164 0.41 4.41 -19.43
C LEU A 164 1.15 5.21 -18.35
N GLN A 165 1.82 4.54 -17.40
CA GLN A 165 2.58 5.22 -16.35
C GLN A 165 3.80 5.97 -16.88
N ILE A 166 4.51 5.39 -17.85
CA ILE A 166 5.63 6.06 -18.53
C ILE A 166 5.13 7.28 -19.30
N ALA A 167 4.06 7.12 -20.08
CA ALA A 167 3.47 8.22 -20.84
C ALA A 167 3.08 9.40 -19.93
N ARG A 168 2.46 9.12 -18.77
CA ARG A 168 2.10 10.13 -17.76
C ARG A 168 3.31 10.88 -17.20
N LYS A 169 4.34 10.15 -16.78
CA LYS A 169 5.58 10.76 -16.26
C LYS A 169 6.28 11.63 -17.30
N LEU A 170 6.16 11.30 -18.58
CA LEU A 170 6.67 12.12 -19.66
C LEU A 170 5.81 13.37 -19.83
N THR A 171 4.48 13.26 -19.88
CA THR A 171 3.59 14.42 -20.07
C THR A 171 3.66 15.43 -18.92
N ASP A 172 3.73 14.98 -17.67
CA ASP A 172 3.81 15.87 -16.50
C ASP A 172 5.15 16.61 -16.39
N LYS A 173 6.17 16.22 -17.18
CA LYS A 173 7.47 16.90 -17.22
C LYS A 173 7.51 18.06 -18.24
N TYR A 174 6.46 18.20 -19.07
CA TYR A 174 6.37 19.20 -20.14
C TYR A 174 5.26 20.25 -19.93
N TYR A 175 4.66 20.28 -18.74
CA TYR A 175 3.73 21.31 -18.27
C TYR A 175 4.13 21.78 -16.88
#